data_AF-D1CEA9-F1
#
_entry.id   AF-D1CEA9-F1
#
_cell.length_a   1.000
_cell.length_b   1.000
_cell.length_c   1.000
_cell.angle_alpha   90.00
_cell.angle_beta   90.00
_cell.angle_gamma   90.00
#
_symmetry.space_group_name_H-M   'P 1'
#
loop_
_entity.id
_entity.type
_entity.pdbx_description
1 polymer ?
#
loop_
_entity_poly.entity_id
_entity_poly.type
_entity_poly.pdbx_seq_one_letter_code
_entity_poly.pdbx_strand_id
1 'polypeptide(L)' 'MQVDDISNHDREDEEQLQKIREWYKQARSMGISKETFYREMIPIVGIESLDNALEGYDE' A
#
# COMPACT_ATOMS: atom_id res chain seq x y z
N MET A 1 -20.79 -8.24 -26.78
CA MET A 1 -20.42 -8.31 -25.35
C MET A 1 -19.05 -7.65 -25.26
N GLN A 2 -18.99 -6.40 -24.82
CA GLN A 2 -17.74 -5.69 -24.52
C GLN A 2 -17.89 -5.24 -23.08
N VAL A 3 -17.55 -6.15 -22.18
CA VAL A 3 -17.12 -5.85 -20.82
C VAL A 3 -15.69 -6.40 -20.74
N ASP A 4 -14.88 -5.93 -19.81
CA ASP A 4 -13.55 -6.47 -19.43
C ASP A 4 -12.26 -5.72 -19.80
N ASP A 5 -12.27 -4.49 -20.35
CA ASP A 5 -11.00 -3.71 -20.43
C ASP A 5 -10.83 -2.68 -19.30
N ILE A 6 -11.92 -2.28 -18.63
CA ILE A 6 -11.87 -1.30 -17.52
C ILE A 6 -11.49 -1.98 -16.19
N SER A 7 -11.61 -3.31 -16.11
CA SER A 7 -11.53 -4.03 -14.83
C SER A 7 -10.11 -4.42 -14.39
N ASN A 8 -9.08 -4.17 -15.21
CA ASN A 8 -7.71 -4.56 -14.87
C ASN A 8 -6.98 -3.48 -14.06
N HIS A 9 -7.25 -2.20 -14.33
CA HIS A 9 -6.55 -1.09 -13.66
C HIS A 9 -6.89 -1.03 -12.16
N ASP A 10 -8.17 -1.15 -11.80
CA ASP A 10 -8.64 -1.16 -10.40
C ASP A 10 -8.03 -2.30 -9.56
N ARG A 11 -7.68 -3.44 -10.19
CA ARG A 11 -7.09 -4.59 -9.49
C ARG A 11 -5.61 -4.39 -9.18
N GLU A 12 -4.88 -3.76 -10.10
CA GLU A 12 -3.44 -3.51 -9.94
C GLU A 12 -3.19 -2.52 -8.79
N ASP A 13 -4.03 -1.48 -8.67
CA ASP A 13 -4.00 -0.56 -7.53
C ASP A 13 -4.32 -1.27 -6.21
N GLU A 14 -5.38 -2.08 -6.16
CA GLU A 14 -5.78 -2.80 -4.93
C GLU A 14 -4.71 -3.82 -4.47
N GLU A 15 -4.08 -4.53 -5.40
CA GLU A 15 -2.96 -5.44 -5.11
C GLU A 15 -1.72 -4.70 -4.57
N GLN A 16 -1.43 -3.51 -5.10
CA GLN A 16 -0.32 -2.69 -4.63
C GLN A 16 -0.58 -2.18 -3.19
N LEU A 17 -1.80 -1.71 -2.91
CA LEU A 17 -2.19 -1.27 -1.56
C LEU A 17 -2.13 -2.41 -0.54
N GLN A 18 -2.57 -3.62 -0.92
CA GLN A 18 -2.46 -4.81 -0.06
C GLN A 18 -1.00 -5.17 0.25
N LYS A 19 -0.11 -5.14 -0.74
CA LYS A 19 1.34 -5.36 -0.52
C LYS A 19 1.93 -4.35 0.45
N ILE A 20 1.58 -3.07 0.31
CA ILE A 20 2.06 -2.02 1.22
C ILE A 20 1.63 -2.31 2.67
N ARG A 21 0.38 -2.74 2.89
CA ARG A 21 -0.12 -3.14 4.21
C ARG A 21 0.64 -4.34 4.79
N GLU A 22 0.93 -5.36 3.97
CA GLU A 22 1.72 -6.51 4.41
C GLU A 22 3.15 -6.13 4.78
N TRP A 23 3.79 -5.27 4.00
CA TRP A 23 5.12 -4.74 4.32
C TRP A 23 5.08 -3.91 5.61
N TYR A 24 4.07 -3.07 5.81
CA TYR A 24 3.90 -2.31 7.04
C TYR A 24 3.69 -3.22 8.26
N LYS A 25 2.88 -4.27 8.12
CA LYS A 25 2.65 -5.26 9.19
C LYS A 25 3.94 -5.98 9.57
N GLN A 26 4.73 -6.39 8.59
CA GLN A 26 6.05 -7.00 8.82
C GLN A 26 7.00 -6.00 9.48
N ALA A 27 7.06 -4.76 8.99
CA ALA A 27 7.86 -3.69 9.55
C ALA A 27 7.51 -3.43 11.04
N ARG A 28 6.21 -3.35 11.36
CA ARG A 28 5.72 -3.21 12.73
C ARG A 28 6.09 -4.41 13.60
N SER A 29 6.04 -5.63 13.07
CA SER A 29 6.52 -6.84 13.77
C SER A 29 8.03 -6.83 14.03
N MET A 30 8.81 -6.11 13.23
CA MET A 30 10.25 -5.88 13.44
C MET A 30 10.55 -4.68 14.35
N GLY A 31 9.52 -3.99 14.86
CA GLY A 31 9.67 -2.78 15.68
C GLY A 31 9.96 -1.51 14.88
N ILE A 32 9.76 -1.52 13.56
CA ILE A 32 9.89 -0.33 12.71
C ILE A 32 8.64 0.54 12.90
N SER A 33 8.86 1.82 13.21
CA SER A 33 7.77 2.79 13.36
C SER A 33 7.15 3.14 12.00
N LYS A 34 5.88 3.61 12.03
CA LYS A 34 5.20 4.14 10.85
C LYS A 34 6.01 5.20 10.14
N GLU A 35 6.61 6.13 10.88
CA GLU A 35 7.45 7.19 10.32
C GLU A 35 8.66 6.63 9.54
N THR A 36 9.39 5.68 10.12
CA THR A 36 10.53 5.03 9.46
C THR A 36 10.08 4.26 8.23
N PHE A 37 8.98 3.52 8.32
CA PHE A 37 8.41 2.81 7.18
C PHE A 37 8.02 3.76 6.04
N TYR A 38 7.32 4.86 6.35
CA TYR A 38 6.97 5.88 5.36
C TYR A 38 8.22 6.45 4.69
N ARG A 39 9.24 6.83 5.47
CA ARG A 39 10.46 7.43 4.93
C ARG A 39 11.17 6.53 3.92
N GLU A 40 11.23 5.23 4.18
CA GLU A 40 11.87 4.24 3.30
C GLU A 40 11.00 3.91 2.08
N MET A 41 9.67 3.91 2.23
CA MET A 41 8.74 3.46 1.19
C MET A 41 8.25 4.58 0.26
N ILE A 42 8.25 5.85 0.69
CA ILE A 42 7.87 7.01 -0.13
C ILE A 42 8.61 7.02 -1.49
N PRO A 43 9.94 6.81 -1.58
CA PRO A 43 10.62 6.80 -2.87
C PRO A 43 10.31 5.57 -3.75
N ILE A 44 9.72 4.51 -3.18
CA ILE A 44 9.46 3.24 -3.88
C ILE A 44 8.03 3.24 -4.46
N VAL A 45 7.03 3.56 -3.62
CA VAL A 45 5.61 3.46 -3.98
C VAL A 45 4.90 4.82 -4.06
N GLY A 46 5.56 5.89 -3.61
CA GLY A 46 4.96 7.23 -3.52
C GLY A 46 4.19 7.44 -2.22
N ILE A 47 4.10 8.70 -1.80
CA ILE A 47 3.37 9.09 -0.59
C ILE A 47 1.86 8.85 -0.73
N GLU A 48 1.28 9.04 -1.92
CA GLU A 48 -0.15 8.84 -2.17
C GLU A 48 -0.57 7.37 -2.01
N SER A 49 0.22 6.43 -2.55
CA SER A 49 -0.04 5.00 -2.40
C SER A 49 0.10 4.55 -0.93
N LEU A 50 1.06 5.10 -0.19
CA LEU A 50 1.23 4.82 1.23
C LEU A 50 0.08 5.35 2.06
N ASP A 51 -0.33 6.59 1.79
CA ASP A 51 -1.44 7.23 2.49
C ASP A 51 -2.72 6.44 2.24
N ASN A 52 -3.04 6.12 0.99
CA ASN A 52 -4.21 5.30 0.63
C ASN A 52 -4.14 3.88 1.23
N ALA A 53 -2.95 3.25 1.21
CA ALA A 53 -2.79 1.91 1.76
C ALA A 53 -2.94 1.88 3.28
N LEU A 54 -2.49 2.92 3.97
CA LEU A 54 -2.47 2.99 5.43
C LEU A 54 -3.55 3.91 6.01
N GLU A 55 -4.42 4.48 5.16
CA GLU A 55 -5.60 5.24 5.54
C GLU A 55 -6.55 4.32 6.30
N GLY A 56 -6.80 4.62 7.56
CA GLY A 56 -7.61 3.77 8.46
C GLY A 56 -6.92 2.49 8.93
N TYR A 57 -5.65 2.25 8.56
CA TYR A 57 -4.85 1.12 9.06
C TYR A 57 -4.20 1.49 10.41
N ASP A 58 -5.03 1.84 11.38
CA ASP A 58 -4.67 2.09 12.78
C ASP A 58 -5.32 0.97 13.61
N GLU A 59 -4.61 -0.15 13.75
CA GLU A 59 -4.94 -1.20 14.73
C GLU A 59 -4.14 -1.01 16.02
#